data_AF-A0A834IBI7-F1
#
_entry.id   AF-A0A834IBI7-F1
#
_cell.length_a   1.000
_cell.length_b   1.000
_cell.length_c   1.000
_cell.angle_alpha   90.00
_cell.angle_beta   90.00
_cell.angle_gamma   90.00
#
_symmetry.space_group_name_H-M   'P 1'
#
loop_
_entity.id
_entity.type
_entity.pdbx_description
1 polymer ?
#
loop_
_entity_poly.entity_id
_entity_poly.type
_entity_poly.pdbx_seq_one_letter_code
_entity_poly.pdbx_strand_id
1 'polypeptide(L)'
;MFFFCFSINKINSLADFQYCKRLEELYIRQNDIRDLNEVVYLQNLSNLKNLWLGENPCSNTEGYRRAVLKALPQLQKLDNIAVTQEELRDAQRNGR
;
A
#
# COMPACT_ATOMS: atom_id res chain seq x y z
N MET A 1 -10.26 6.86 -17.76
CA MET A 1 -9.92 5.67 -16.97
C MET A 1 -8.52 5.25 -17.40
N PHE A 2 -7.48 5.83 -16.78
CA PHE A 2 -6.09 5.59 -17.16
C PHE A 2 -5.54 4.49 -16.27
N PHE A 3 -5.41 3.28 -16.82
CA PHE A 3 -4.69 2.18 -16.21
C PHE A 3 -3.24 2.25 -16.70
N PHE A 4 -2.33 2.82 -15.89
CA PHE A 4 -0.90 2.70 -16.14
C PHE A 4 -0.41 1.41 -15.47
N CYS A 5 -0.30 0.34 -16.24
CA CYS A 5 0.35 -0.89 -15.83
C CYS A 5 1.74 -0.91 -16.47
N PHE A 6 2.77 -0.57 -15.69
CA PHE A 6 4.14 -0.91 -16.05
C PHE A 6 4.67 -1.88 -15.00
N SER A 7 4.48 -3.17 -15.28
CA SER A 7 5.34 -4.21 -14.72
C SER A 7 6.77 -3.98 -15.24
N ILE A 8 7.75 -4.21 -14.38
CA ILE A 8 9.22 -4.10 -14.63
C ILE A 8 9.79 -2.67 -14.69
N ASN A 9 9.21 -1.72 -13.97
CA ASN A 9 9.98 -0.54 -13.57
C ASN A 9 10.63 -0.85 -12.22
N LYS A 10 11.89 -0.50 -12.01
CA LYS A 10 12.52 -0.60 -10.70
C LYS A 10 11.96 0.48 -9.77
N ILE A 11 10.65 0.48 -9.55
CA ILE A 11 9.98 1.46 -8.69
C ILE A 11 10.45 1.16 -7.28
N ASN A 12 11.33 2.03 -6.81
CA ASN A 12 11.92 2.02 -5.49
C ASN A 12 11.24 3.04 -4.58
N SER A 13 10.42 3.95 -5.13
CA SER A 13 9.70 4.96 -4.35
C SER A 13 8.24 5.09 -4.78
N LEU A 14 7.39 5.40 -3.80
CA LEU A 14 5.97 5.70 -4.00
C LEU A 14 5.67 7.21 -4.03
N ALA A 15 6.71 8.03 -3.94
CA ALA A 15 6.60 9.49 -3.91
C ALA A 15 5.87 10.04 -5.15
N ASP A 16 6.07 9.48 -6.35
CA ASP A 16 5.40 9.96 -7.56
C ASP A 16 3.88 9.79 -7.51
N PHE A 17 3.40 8.76 -6.80
CA PHE A 17 1.97 8.50 -6.67
C PHE A 17 1.28 9.44 -5.68
N GLN A 18 2.01 10.20 -4.86
CA GLN A 18 1.42 11.14 -3.90
C GLN A 18 0.55 12.22 -4.58
N TYR A 19 0.84 12.53 -5.86
CA TYR A 19 0.11 13.51 -6.66
C TYR A 19 -1.18 12.93 -7.26
N CYS A 20 -1.32 11.61 -7.29
CA CYS A 20 -2.41 10.89 -7.93
C CYS A 20 -3.65 10.77 -7.01
N LYS A 21 -4.23 11.89 -6.55
CA LYS A 21 -5.36 11.90 -5.59
C LYS A 21 -6.62 11.17 -6.03
N ARG A 22 -6.79 10.88 -7.32
CA ARG A 22 -7.93 10.14 -7.89
C ARG A 22 -7.64 8.64 -8.06
N LEU A 23 -6.49 8.17 -7.60
CA LEU A 23 -6.10 6.77 -7.68
C LEU A 23 -6.94 5.96 -6.69
N GLU A 24 -7.73 5.02 -7.21
CA GLU A 24 -8.54 4.11 -6.40
C GLU A 24 -7.86 2.75 -6.18
N GLU A 25 -7.07 2.32 -7.15
CA GLU A 25 -6.40 1.03 -7.13
C GLU A 25 -4.96 1.20 -7.60
N LEU A 26 -4.02 0.61 -6.85
CA LEU A 26 -2.60 0.66 -7.15
C LEU A 26 -1.99 -0.74 -7.08
N TYR A 27 -1.49 -1.20 -8.23
CA TYR A 27 -0.89 -2.51 -8.39
C TYR A 27 0.61 -2.36 -8.67
N ILE A 28 1.45 -2.71 -7.70
CA ILE A 28 2.91 -2.49 -7.74
C ILE A 28 3.64 -3.81 -7.47
N ARG A 29 3.08 -4.92 -7.96
CA ARG A 29 3.67 -6.26 -7.86
C ARG A 29 5.02 -6.35 -8.58
N GLN A 30 5.96 -7.16 -8.06
CA GLN A 30 7.30 -7.38 -8.65
C GLN A 30 8.10 -6.09 -8.86
N ASN A 31 8.06 -5.18 -7.89
CA ASN A 31 8.93 -4.00 -7.86
C ASN A 31 10.04 -4.18 -6.80
N ASP A 32 10.94 -3.20 -6.68
CA ASP A 32 12.05 -3.23 -5.71
C ASP A 32 11.78 -2.31 -4.51
N ILE A 33 10.53 -2.33 -4.01
CA ILE A 33 10.14 -1.57 -2.81
C ILE A 33 10.68 -2.32 -1.59
N ARG A 34 11.78 -1.82 -1.03
CA ARG A 34 12.40 -2.39 0.18
C ARG A 34 11.87 -1.73 1.44
N ASP A 35 11.70 -0.41 1.39
CA ASP A 35 11.27 0.38 2.52
C ASP A 35 9.75 0.47 2.57
N LEU A 36 9.17 -0.09 3.64
CA LEU A 36 7.74 0.01 3.90
C LEU A 36 7.30 1.45 4.18
N ASN A 37 8.21 2.32 4.59
CA ASN A 37 7.95 3.75 4.83
C ASN A 37 7.44 4.46 3.56
N GLU A 38 7.70 3.93 2.36
CA GLU A 38 7.20 4.52 1.12
C GLU A 38 5.66 4.58 1.09
N VAL A 39 4.96 3.69 1.81
CA VAL A 39 3.49 3.73 1.88
C VAL A 39 2.98 5.00 2.56
N VAL A 40 3.83 5.73 3.29
CA VAL A 40 3.50 7.04 3.88
C VAL A 40 3.18 8.08 2.80
N TYR A 41 3.77 7.98 1.60
CA TYR A 41 3.43 8.87 0.49
C TYR A 41 2.01 8.63 -0.03
N LEU A 42 1.50 7.40 0.13
CA LEU A 42 0.14 7.03 -0.23
C LEU A 42 -0.89 7.44 0.83
N GLN A 43 -0.48 7.88 2.03
CA GLN A 43 -1.41 8.28 3.10
C GLN A 43 -2.33 9.44 2.67
N ASN A 44 -1.84 10.31 1.79
CA ASN A 44 -2.60 11.45 1.26
C ASN A 44 -3.61 11.03 0.17
N LEU A 45 -3.62 9.76 -0.24
CA LEU A 45 -4.53 9.24 -1.25
C LEU A 45 -5.83 8.76 -0.59
N SER A 46 -6.76 9.69 -0.40
CA SER A 46 -8.06 9.44 0.22
C SER A 46 -8.96 8.48 -0.57
N ASN A 47 -8.74 8.37 -1.89
CA ASN A 47 -9.53 7.50 -2.76
C ASN A 47 -8.95 6.09 -2.92
N LEU A 48 -7.73 5.84 -2.42
CA LEU A 48 -7.06 4.55 -2.59
C LEU A 48 -7.72 3.49 -1.73
N LYS A 49 -8.32 2.49 -2.37
CA LYS A 49 -9.03 1.37 -1.73
C LYS A 49 -8.29 0.05 -1.90
N ASN A 50 -7.66 -0.16 -3.05
CA ASN A 50 -6.99 -1.42 -3.37
C ASN A 50 -5.49 -1.18 -3.57
N LEU A 51 -4.66 -1.90 -2.83
CA LEU A 51 -3.21 -1.85 -2.94
C LEU A 51 -2.63 -3.26 -3.05
N TRP A 52 -1.67 -3.43 -3.94
CA TRP A 52 -0.94 -4.67 -4.12
C TRP A 52 0.57 -4.40 -4.12
N LEU A 53 1.27 -4.84 -3.07
CA LEU A 53 2.74 -4.79 -2.93
C LEU A 53 3.36 -6.19 -2.85
N GLY A 54 2.59 -7.27 -2.99
CA GLY A 54 3.10 -8.64 -3.08
C GLY A 54 4.22 -8.78 -4.12
N GLU A 55 5.16 -9.68 -3.82
CA GLU A 55 6.42 -9.85 -4.57
C GLU A 55 7.34 -8.61 -4.55
N ASN A 56 7.21 -7.75 -3.54
CA ASN A 56 8.24 -6.76 -3.19
C ASN A 56 9.01 -7.19 -1.93
N PRO A 57 10.28 -6.79 -1.78
CA PRO A 57 11.03 -7.07 -0.56
C PRO A 57 10.33 -6.58 0.72
N CYS A 58 9.59 -5.47 0.66
CA CYS A 58 8.83 -4.94 1.79
C CYS A 58 7.77 -5.90 2.31
N SER A 59 7.18 -6.77 1.47
CA SER A 59 6.16 -7.74 1.90
C SER A 59 6.73 -8.85 2.78
N ASN A 60 8.06 -9.01 2.79
CA ASN A 60 8.74 -9.98 3.64
C ASN A 60 9.01 -9.46 5.07
N THR A 61 8.58 -8.23 5.38
CA THR A 61 8.73 -7.62 6.71
C THR A 61 7.70 -8.17 7.68
N GLU A 62 8.13 -8.56 8.89
CA GLU A 62 7.18 -8.92 9.95
C GLU A 62 6.24 -7.76 10.27
N GLY A 63 4.94 -8.05 10.33
CA GLY A 63 3.94 -7.02 10.56
C GLY A 63 3.69 -6.09 9.37
N TYR A 64 4.21 -6.40 8.16
CA TYR A 64 3.97 -5.67 6.91
C TYR A 64 2.50 -5.22 6.78
N ARG A 65 1.56 -6.17 6.89
CA ARG A 65 0.13 -5.90 6.74
C ARG A 65 -0.36 -4.88 7.76
N ARG A 66 -0.04 -5.08 9.04
CA ARG A 66 -0.43 -4.15 10.11
C ARG A 66 0.17 -2.76 9.91
N ALA A 67 1.44 -2.69 9.50
CA ALA A 67 2.12 -1.43 9.26
C ALA A 67 1.51 -0.67 8.07
N VAL A 68 1.18 -1.37 6.98
CA VAL A 68 0.47 -0.79 5.82
C VAL A 68 -0.92 -0.32 6.23
N LEU A 69 -1.68 -1.12 6.97
CA LEU A 69 -3.01 -0.73 7.46
C LEU A 69 -2.99 0.44 8.43
N LYS A 70 -1.93 0.55 9.24
CA LYS A 70 -1.72 1.68 10.14
C LYS A 70 -1.43 2.98 9.37
N ALA A 71 -0.65 2.90 8.30
CA ALA A 71 -0.35 4.04 7.44
C ALA A 71 -1.52 4.40 6.50
N LEU A 72 -2.28 3.41 6.05
CA LEU A 72 -3.37 3.52 5.09
C LEU A 72 -4.67 2.94 5.65
N PRO A 73 -5.33 3.63 6.60
CA PRO A 73 -6.57 3.14 7.19
C PRO A 73 -7.76 3.14 6.21
N GLN A 74 -7.66 3.85 5.09
CA GLN A 74 -8.69 3.89 4.04
C GLN A 74 -8.72 2.64 3.14
N LEU A 75 -7.72 1.75 3.28
CA LEU A 75 -7.58 0.58 2.43
C LEU A 75 -8.69 -0.44 2.69
N GLN A 76 -9.26 -0.97 1.61
CA GLN A 76 -10.27 -2.05 1.64
C GLN A 76 -9.69 -3.39 1.23
N LYS A 77 -8.63 -3.40 0.40
CA LYS A 77 -7.98 -4.62 -0.07
C LYS A 77 -6.48 -4.45 -0.14
N LEU A 78 -5.74 -5.35 0.51
CA LEU A 78 -4.28 -5.44 0.48
C LEU A 78 -3.85 -6.80 -0.09
N ASP A 79 -3.04 -6.80 -1.14
CA ASP A 79 -2.48 -8.03 -1.75
C ASP A 79 -3.52 -9.07 -2.12
N ASN A 80 -4.63 -8.59 -2.68
CA ASN A 80 -5.81 -9.39 -3.01
C ASN A 80 -6.55 -9.99 -1.80
N ILE A 81 -6.20 -9.59 -0.58
CA ILE A 81 -6.90 -9.95 0.65
C ILE A 81 -7.75 -8.76 1.11
N ALA A 82 -9.03 -9.01 1.37
CA ALA A 82 -9.91 -7.98 1.93
C ALA A 82 -9.43 -7.61 3.34
N VAL A 83 -9.38 -6.32 3.60
CA VAL A 83 -9.06 -5.74 4.91
C VAL A 83 -10.36 -5.64 5.69
N THR A 84 -10.40 -6.22 6.88
CA THR A 84 -11.57 -6.07 7.76
C THR A 84 -11.41 -4.88 8.70
N GLN A 85 -12.53 -4.33 9.19
CA GLN A 85 -12.48 -3.29 10.22
C GLN A 85 -11.79 -3.76 11.51
N GLU A 86 -11.85 -5.06 11.81
CA GLU A 86 -11.17 -5.64 12.97
C GLU A 86 -9.66 -5.56 12.83
N GLU A 87 -9.11 -5.90 11.65
CA GLU A 87 -7.68 -5.76 11.38
C GLU A 87 -7.21 -4.31 11.46
N LEU A 88 -8.01 -3.37 10.93
CA LEU A 88 -7.72 -1.94 11.03
C LEU A 88 -7.68 -1.47 12.50
N ARG A 89 -8.66 -1.91 13.31
CA ARG A 89 -8.70 -1.61 14.74
C ARG A 89 -7.50 -2.22 15.48
N ASP A 90 -7.11 -3.45 15.15
CA ASP A 90 -5.94 -4.11 15.75
C ASP A 90 -4.64 -3.38 15.40
N ALA A 91 -4.49 -2.97 14.14
CA ALA A 91 -3.35 -2.19 13.66
C ALA A 91 -3.25 -0.81 14.33
N GLN A 92 -4.39 -0.15 14.59
CA GLN A 92 -4.43 1.12 15.32
C GLN A 92 -4.15 0.96 16.83
N ARG A 93 -4.56 -0.17 17.42
CA ARG A 93 -4.43 -0.42 18.87
C ARG A 93 -2.99 -0.75 19.31
N ASN A 94 -2.21 -1.42 18.45
CA ASN A 94 -0.84 -1.86 18.75
C ASN A 94 0.24 -0.82 18.42
N GLY A 95 -0.11 0.46 18.27
CA GLY A 95 0.85 1.55 18.04
C GLY A 95 1.37 2.22 19.31
N ARG A 96 1.85 1.47 20.31
CA ARG A 96 2.52 2.01 21.50
C ARG A 96 3.99 1.64 21.52
#